data_AF-A0A6C0DBE3-F1
#
_entry.id   AF-A0A6C0DBE3-F1
#
_cell.length_a   1.000
_cell.length_b   1.000
_cell.length_c   1.000
_cell.angle_alpha   90.00
_cell.angle_beta   90.00
_cell.angle_gamma   90.00
#
_symmetry.space_group_name_H-M   'P 1'
#
loop_
_entity.id
_entity.type
_entity.pdbx_description
1 polymer ?
#
loop_
_entity_poly.entity_id
_entity_poly.type
_entity_poly.pdbx_seq_one_letter_code
_entity_poly.pdbx_strand_id
1 'polypeptide(L)'
;MNQAPAPLQPMVPKLNMVGGAKYHLLDFATKFSEQVNFFVLIFLVLTIVFVKQIPLQLRKWSGTLFGRTFLFILTILVAKYYSWRNGLLVAILTLLLLSLSPRTLAEGFHANTPIDKKHKWFVESTLGENPEEIDETEVLTYPVQ
;
A
#
# COMPACT_ATOMS: atom_id res chain seq x y z
N MET A 1 40.85 -57.98 19.48
CA MET A 1 41.49 -56.75 20.02
C MET A 1 40.51 -55.61 19.79
N ASN A 2 39.78 -55.20 20.82
CA ASN A 2 38.81 -54.12 20.74
C ASN A 2 39.55 -52.79 20.88
N GLN A 3 39.62 -52.01 19.79
CA GLN A 3 40.13 -50.65 19.85
C GLN A 3 39.08 -49.75 20.51
N ALA A 4 39.48 -49.05 21.57
CA ALA A 4 38.64 -48.07 22.24
C ALA A 4 38.34 -46.89 21.29
N PRO A 5 37.12 -46.32 21.30
CA PRO A 5 36.78 -45.16 20.49
C PRO A 5 37.55 -43.93 20.95
N ALA A 6 38.06 -43.16 19.99
CA ALA A 6 38.81 -41.93 20.22
C ALA A 6 37.95 -40.89 20.98
N PRO A 7 38.54 -40.11 21.91
CA PRO A 7 37.81 -39.10 22.66
C PRO A 7 37.31 -37.97 21.74
N LEU A 8 36.04 -37.61 21.88
CA LEU A 8 35.42 -36.47 21.19
C LEU A 8 36.11 -35.18 21.64
N GLN A 9 36.81 -34.52 20.72
CA GLN A 9 37.38 -33.20 21.00
C GLN A 9 36.24 -32.19 21.16
N PRO A 10 36.25 -31.35 22.20
CA PRO A 10 35.26 -30.29 22.33
C PRO A 10 35.42 -29.32 21.16
N MET A 11 34.37 -29.17 20.35
CA MET A 11 34.25 -28.05 19.41
C MET A 11 34.16 -26.77 20.23
N VAL A 12 35.30 -26.14 20.52
CA VAL A 12 35.33 -24.78 21.04
C VAL A 12 34.99 -23.87 19.86
N PRO A 13 33.83 -23.17 19.86
CA PRO A 13 33.55 -22.19 18.81
C PRO A 13 34.67 -21.15 18.87
N LYS A 14 35.41 -21.00 17.77
CA LYS A 14 36.40 -19.93 17.60
C LYS A 14 35.64 -18.60 17.67
N LEU A 15 35.54 -18.04 18.88
CA LEU A 15 35.14 -16.66 19.06
C LEU A 15 36.28 -15.81 18.49
N ASN A 16 36.14 -15.37 17.24
CA ASN A 16 36.96 -14.32 16.67
C ASN A 16 36.61 -13.00 17.39
N MET A 17 37.08 -12.85 18.63
CA MET A 17 37.08 -11.59 19.35
C MET A 17 38.21 -10.74 18.78
N VAL A 18 37.96 -10.13 17.63
CA VAL A 18 38.85 -9.13 17.04
C VAL A 18 38.64 -7.83 17.82
N GLY A 19 39.41 -7.68 18.91
CA GLY A 19 39.35 -6.52 19.79
C GLY A 19 39.98 -5.29 19.15
N GLY A 20 39.18 -4.26 18.89
CA GLY A 20 39.66 -2.94 18.50
C GLY A 20 38.53 -1.92 18.48
N ALA A 21 38.79 -0.67 18.87
CA ALA A 21 37.77 0.39 18.95
C ALA A 21 37.00 0.59 17.63
N LYS A 22 37.66 0.37 16.48
CA LYS A 22 37.02 0.38 15.16
C LYS A 22 35.95 -0.71 14.99
N TYR A 23 36.18 -1.90 15.55
CA TYR A 23 35.23 -3.01 15.51
C TYR A 23 34.03 -2.76 16.43
N HIS A 24 34.23 -2.10 17.57
CA HIS A 24 33.13 -1.68 18.44
C HIS A 24 32.24 -0.62 17.79
N LEU A 25 32.82 0.33 17.05
CA LEU A 25 32.05 1.33 16.30
C LEU A 25 31.27 0.69 15.15
N LEU A 26 31.88 -0.25 14.42
CA LEU A 26 31.20 -1.00 13.37
C LEU A 26 30.07 -1.86 13.95
N ASP A 27 30.31 -2.59 15.03
CA ASP A 27 29.30 -3.43 15.70
C ASP A 27 28.12 -2.60 16.25
N PHE A 28 28.40 -1.39 16.76
CA PHE A 28 27.36 -0.45 17.16
C PHE A 28 26.56 0.06 15.96
N ALA A 29 27.22 0.43 14.87
CA ALA A 29 26.57 0.90 13.66
C ALA A 29 25.69 -0.19 13.01
N THR A 30 26.18 -1.44 12.93
CA THR A 30 25.41 -2.57 12.40
C THR A 30 24.19 -2.87 13.26
N LYS A 31 24.34 -2.95 14.59
CA LYS A 31 23.21 -3.14 15.51
C LYS A 31 22.17 -2.04 15.42
N PHE A 32 22.60 -0.78 15.32
CA PHE A 32 21.68 0.35 15.16
C PHE A 32 20.94 0.27 13.81
N SER A 33 21.63 -0.06 12.73
CA SER A 33 21.01 -0.21 11.40
C SER A 33 19.94 -1.31 11.36
N GLU A 34 20.17 -2.43 12.06
CA GLU A 34 19.20 -3.53 12.15
C GLU A 34 17.93 -3.10 12.91
N GLN A 35 18.09 -2.39 14.02
CA GLN A 35 16.98 -1.85 14.78
C GLN A 35 16.16 -0.85 13.96
N VAL A 36 16.82 0.09 13.28
CA VAL A 36 16.16 1.07 12.40
C VAL A 36 15.36 0.38 11.30
N ASN A 37 15.93 -0.65 10.66
CA ASN A 37 15.24 -1.42 9.62
C ASN A 37 13.96 -2.08 10.15
N PHE A 38 13.98 -2.60 11.38
CA PHE A 38 12.79 -3.19 12.00
C PHE A 38 11.68 -2.14 12.23
N PHE A 39 12.02 -0.98 12.78
CA PHE A 39 11.06 0.12 12.97
C PHE A 39 10.50 0.64 11.64
N VAL A 40 11.35 0.79 10.62
CA VAL A 40 10.93 1.18 9.27
C VAL A 40 9.94 0.17 8.71
N LEU A 41 10.19 -1.13 8.87
CA LEU A 41 9.30 -2.17 8.37
C LEU A 41 7.93 -2.11 9.05
N ILE A 42 7.89 -2.01 10.39
CA ILE A 42 6.64 -1.86 11.14
C ILE A 42 5.89 -0.60 10.69
N PHE A 43 6.58 0.53 10.62
CA PHE A 43 5.98 1.79 10.20
C PHE A 43 5.38 1.70 8.80
N LEU A 44 6.07 1.03 7.88
CA LEU A 44 5.62 0.84 6.51
C LEU A 44 4.38 -0.04 6.45
N VAL A 45 4.34 -1.13 7.22
CA VAL A 45 3.16 -1.99 7.34
C VAL A 45 1.97 -1.22 7.92
N LEU A 46 2.18 -0.45 9.00
CA LEU A 46 1.13 0.40 9.57
C LEU A 46 0.61 1.41 8.55
N THR A 47 1.50 2.02 7.78
CA THR A 47 1.12 2.96 6.72
C THR A 47 0.26 2.30 5.64
N ILE A 48 0.58 1.06 5.24
CA ILE A 48 -0.22 0.29 4.27
C ILE A 48 -1.61 -0.02 4.85
N VAL A 49 -1.69 -0.47 6.10
CA VAL A 49 -2.97 -0.78 6.77
C VAL A 49 -3.86 0.46 6.88
N PHE A 50 -3.28 1.60 7.24
CA PHE A 50 -4.00 2.87 7.43
C PHE A 50 -3.95 3.78 6.19
N VAL A 51 -3.72 3.23 4.99
CA VAL A 51 -3.62 4.03 3.75
C VAL A 51 -4.88 4.87 3.48
N LYS A 52 -6.05 4.40 3.95
CA LYS A 52 -7.34 5.11 3.85
C LYS A 52 -7.47 6.33 4.76
N GLN A 53 -6.54 6.58 5.68
CA GLN A 53 -6.50 7.80 6.49
C GLN A 53 -5.54 8.86 5.94
N ILE A 54 -4.81 8.55 4.86
CA ILE A 54 -3.91 9.53 4.21
C ILE A 54 -4.75 10.71 3.69
N PRO A 55 -4.35 11.97 3.93
CA PRO A 55 -5.13 13.14 3.53
C PRO A 55 -5.37 13.20 2.03
N LEU A 56 -6.53 13.75 1.64
CA LEU A 56 -6.97 13.86 0.24
C LEU A 56 -5.97 14.63 -0.65
N GLN A 57 -5.24 15.58 -0.09
CA GLN A 57 -4.22 16.35 -0.83
C GLN A 57 -3.10 15.45 -1.37
N LEU A 58 -2.59 14.52 -0.54
CA LEU A 58 -1.55 13.58 -0.94
C LEU A 58 -2.07 12.58 -1.98
N ARG A 59 -3.33 12.16 -1.88
CA ARG A 59 -3.96 11.28 -2.88
C ARG A 59 -4.18 11.96 -4.22
N LYS A 60 -4.58 13.24 -4.21
CA LYS A 60 -4.69 14.03 -5.44
C LYS A 60 -3.32 14.21 -6.09
N TRP A 61 -2.28 14.45 -5.29
CA TRP A 61 -0.92 14.59 -5.77
C TRP A 61 -0.37 13.28 -6.37
N SER A 62 -0.62 12.12 -5.75
CA SER A 62 -0.22 10.81 -6.29
C SER A 62 -0.91 10.47 -7.62
N GLY A 63 -2.06 11.08 -7.90
CA GLY A 63 -2.76 10.97 -9.17
C GLY A 63 -2.09 11.68 -10.35
N THR A 64 -1.26 12.70 -10.08
CA THR A 64 -0.59 13.49 -11.12
C THR A 64 0.56 12.73 -11.78
N LEU A 65 0.90 13.07 -13.03
CA LEU A 65 2.02 12.44 -13.75
C LEU A 65 3.34 12.59 -12.97
N PHE A 66 3.59 13.79 -12.41
CA PHE A 66 4.75 14.05 -11.57
C PHE A 66 4.76 13.21 -10.28
N GLY A 67 3.62 13.13 -9.58
CA GLY A 67 3.50 12.32 -8.37
C GLY A 67 3.73 10.84 -8.64
N ARG A 68 3.17 10.30 -9.74
CA ARG A 68 3.39 8.90 -10.15
C ARG A 68 4.86 8.62 -10.43
N THR A 69 5.50 9.44 -11.26
CA THR A 69 6.93 9.24 -11.58
C THR A 69 7.80 9.34 -10.34
N PHE A 70 7.51 10.29 -9.44
CA PHE A 70 8.21 10.41 -8.18
C PHE A 70 8.06 9.16 -7.30
N LEU A 71 6.84 8.64 -7.14
CA LEU A 71 6.58 7.42 -6.38
C LEU A 71 7.31 6.21 -6.98
N PHE A 72 7.33 6.06 -8.30
CA PHE A 72 8.08 4.99 -8.97
C PHE A 72 9.60 5.10 -8.74
N ILE A 73 10.16 6.30 -8.87
CA ILE A 73 11.59 6.54 -8.61
C ILE A 73 11.91 6.22 -7.15
N LEU A 74 11.07 6.67 -6.22
CA LEU A 74 11.23 6.40 -4.80
C LEU A 74 11.25 4.88 -4.51
N THR A 75 10.34 4.12 -5.10
CA THR A 75 10.31 2.66 -4.97
C THR A 75 11.60 2.01 -5.46
N ILE A 76 12.12 2.43 -6.62
CA ILE A 76 13.37 1.90 -7.18
C ILE A 76 14.56 2.24 -6.27
N LEU A 77 14.61 3.47 -5.74
CA LEU A 77 15.69 3.89 -4.83
C LEU A 77 15.67 3.05 -3.54
N VAL A 78 14.51 2.85 -2.93
CA VAL A 78 14.41 2.05 -1.70
C VAL A 78 14.80 0.59 -1.96
N ALA A 79 14.36 0.03 -3.08
CA ALA A 79 14.72 -1.34 -3.46
C ALA A 79 16.23 -1.52 -3.68
N LYS A 80 16.91 -0.50 -4.21
CA LYS A 80 18.36 -0.54 -4.49
C LYS A 80 19.23 -0.29 -3.26
N TYR A 81 18.88 0.67 -2.41
CA TYR A 81 19.77 1.16 -1.34
C TYR A 81 19.48 0.59 0.05
N TYR A 82 18.25 0.19 0.36
CA TYR A 82 17.88 -0.30 1.69
C TYR A 82 17.83 -1.81 1.76
N SER A 83 16.81 -2.40 1.15
CA SER A 83 16.59 -3.84 1.16
C SER A 83 15.50 -4.18 0.17
N TRP A 84 15.64 -5.33 -0.50
CA TRP A 84 14.62 -5.87 -1.39
C TRP A 84 13.24 -5.98 -0.72
N ARG A 85 13.18 -6.42 0.55
CA ARG A 85 11.93 -6.58 1.31
C ARG A 85 11.22 -5.24 1.52
N ASN A 86 11.97 -4.21 1.92
CA ASN A 86 11.44 -2.86 2.12
C ASN A 86 10.99 -2.25 0.79
N GLY A 87 11.76 -2.47 -0.28
CA GLY A 87 11.39 -2.06 -1.63
C GLY A 87 10.05 -2.64 -2.09
N LEU A 88 9.82 -3.92 -1.80
CA LEU A 88 8.56 -4.59 -2.14
C LEU A 88 7.36 -4.00 -1.39
N LEU A 89 7.50 -3.72 -0.10
CA LEU A 89 6.45 -3.08 0.68
C LEU A 89 6.18 -1.64 0.19
N VAL A 90 7.21 -0.88 -0.19
CA VAL A 90 7.05 0.45 -0.80
C VAL A 90 6.37 0.34 -2.17
N ALA A 91 6.68 -0.68 -2.96
CA ALA A 91 6.01 -0.95 -4.23
C ALA A 91 4.50 -1.19 -4.02
N ILE A 92 4.14 -1.99 -3.02
CA ILE A 92 2.75 -2.21 -2.64
C ILE A 92 2.11 -0.89 -2.20
N LEU A 93 2.75 -0.14 -1.30
CA LEU A 93 2.24 1.14 -0.82
C LEU A 93 1.99 2.14 -1.96
N THR A 94 2.93 2.25 -2.90
CA THR A 94 2.79 3.12 -4.07
C THR A 94 1.62 2.69 -4.95
N LEU A 95 1.46 1.39 -5.20
CA LEU A 95 0.34 0.85 -5.98
C LEU A 95 -1.01 1.11 -5.29
N LEU A 96 -1.09 0.98 -3.96
CA LEU A 96 -2.29 1.36 -3.20
C LEU A 96 -2.56 2.86 -3.30
N LEU A 97 -1.54 3.72 -3.14
CA LEU A 97 -1.70 5.17 -3.26
C LEU A 97 -2.18 5.61 -4.65
N LEU A 98 -1.74 4.92 -5.71
CA LEU A 98 -2.23 5.15 -7.06
C LEU A 98 -3.68 4.66 -7.23
N SER A 99 -4.02 3.53 -6.63
CA SER A 99 -5.39 2.98 -6.66
C SER A 99 -6.40 3.86 -5.91
N LEU A 100 -5.99 4.44 -4.79
CA LEU A 100 -6.79 5.35 -3.98
C LEU A 100 -6.85 6.79 -4.50
N SER A 101 -6.08 7.11 -5.54
CA SER A 101 -6.13 8.44 -6.16
C SER A 101 -7.55 8.70 -6.67
N PRO A 102 -8.16 9.86 -6.35
CA PRO A 102 -9.46 10.21 -6.90
C PRO A 102 -9.32 10.26 -8.42
N ARG A 103 -10.01 9.35 -9.10
CA ARG A 103 -10.09 9.37 -10.57
C ARG A 103 -11.01 10.53 -10.92
N THR A 104 -10.53 11.42 -11.77
CA THR A 104 -11.30 12.55 -12.32
C THR A 104 -12.41 12.09 -13.25
N LEU A 105 -12.40 10.83 -13.67
CA LEU A 105 -13.53 10.19 -14.32
C LEU A 105 -14.53 9.83 -13.22
N ALA A 106 -15.57 10.65 -13.09
CA ALA A 106 -16.79 10.25 -12.42
C ALA A 106 -17.35 9.04 -13.18
N GLU A 107 -17.03 7.84 -12.73
CA GLU A 107 -17.78 6.64 -13.08
C GLU A 107 -19.06 6.66 -12.24
N GLY A 108 -19.93 7.60 -12.57
CA GLY A 108 -21.30 7.73 -12.08
C GLY A 108 -22.13 8.14 -13.29
N PHE A 109 -23.21 7.41 -13.55
CA PHE A 109 -24.17 7.77 -14.59
C PHE A 109 -24.67 9.19 -14.31
N HIS A 110 -24.36 10.13 -15.19
CA HIS A 110 -24.90 11.48 -15.17
C HIS A 110 -26.25 11.44 -15.91
N ALA A 111 -27.33 11.17 -15.19
CA ALA A 111 -28.69 11.41 -15.66
C ALA A 111 -28.96 12.94 -15.63
N ASN A 112 -28.95 13.53 -16.81
CA ASN A 112 -29.17 14.98 -16.99
C ASN A 112 -30.65 15.40 -16.88
N THR A 113 -31.48 14.65 -16.17
CA THR A 113 -32.93 14.88 -16.07
C THR A 113 -33.30 15.31 -14.64
N PRO A 114 -33.62 16.60 -14.42
CA PRO A 114 -34.11 17.04 -13.11
C PRO A 114 -35.47 16.40 -12.82
N ILE A 115 -35.56 15.63 -11.73
CA ILE A 115 -36.82 15.01 -11.29
C ILE A 115 -37.83 16.09 -10.87
N ASP A 116 -39.10 15.93 -11.28
CA ASP A 116 -40.22 16.64 -10.66
C ASP A 116 -40.40 16.18 -9.20
N LYS A 117 -39.85 16.95 -8.26
CA LYS A 117 -39.93 16.69 -6.81
C LYS A 117 -41.36 16.64 -6.24
N LYS A 118 -42.38 16.99 -7.05
CA LYS A 118 -43.76 17.07 -6.60
C LYS A 118 -44.45 15.70 -6.51
N HIS A 119 -44.00 14.70 -7.27
CA HIS A 119 -44.63 13.38 -7.31
C HIS A 119 -43.59 12.29 -7.05
N LYS A 120 -43.61 11.74 -5.83
CA LYS A 120 -42.83 10.56 -5.48
C LYS A 120 -43.45 9.31 -6.07
N TRP A 121 -42.62 8.40 -6.54
CA TRP A 121 -43.08 7.07 -6.95
C TRP A 121 -43.52 6.26 -5.72
N PHE A 122 -44.45 5.33 -5.90
CA PHE A 122 -44.99 4.51 -4.79
C PHE A 122 -43.89 3.83 -3.97
N VAL A 123 -42.85 3.33 -4.66
CA VAL A 123 -41.70 2.66 -4.03
C VAL A 123 -40.89 3.64 -3.17
N GLU A 124 -40.64 4.85 -3.65
CA GLU A 124 -39.93 5.91 -2.91
C GLU A 124 -40.71 6.34 -1.67
N SER A 125 -42.05 6.43 -1.77
CA SER A 125 -42.92 6.79 -0.65
C SER A 125 -42.93 5.72 0.45
N THR A 126 -42.80 4.45 0.07
CA THR A 126 -42.81 3.31 0.99
C THR A 126 -41.46 3.14 1.69
N LEU A 127 -40.36 3.41 0.98
CA LEU A 127 -38.99 3.27 1.51
C LEU A 127 -38.47 4.56 2.17
N GLY A 128 -39.20 5.67 2.05
CA GLY A 128 -38.80 6.96 2.64
C GLY A 128 -37.62 7.62 1.93
N GLU A 129 -37.37 7.22 0.68
CA GLU A 129 -36.24 7.70 -0.11
C GLU A 129 -36.55 9.06 -0.76
N ASN A 130 -35.49 9.82 -1.04
CA ASN A 130 -35.53 11.11 -1.74
C ASN A 130 -34.46 11.11 -2.84
N PRO A 131 -34.70 10.45 -3.98
CA PRO A 131 -33.72 10.45 -5.06
C PRO A 131 -33.56 11.85 -5.65
N GLU A 132 -32.34 12.21 -6.03
CA GLU A 132 -32.03 13.49 -6.65
C GLU A 132 -32.05 13.41 -8.19
N GLU A 133 -31.97 12.22 -8.76
CA GLU A 133 -31.81 11.95 -10.20
C GLU A 133 -32.46 10.62 -10.62
N ILE A 134 -33.17 10.56 -11.76
CA ILE A 134 -33.73 9.34 -12.36
C ILE A 134 -33.24 9.23 -13.81
N ASP A 135 -32.61 8.12 -14.16
CA ASP A 135 -32.15 7.79 -15.50
C ASP A 135 -33.28 7.12 -16.30
N GLU A 136 -34.03 7.92 -17.05
CA GLU A 136 -35.01 7.42 -18.02
C GLU A 136 -34.30 7.16 -19.36
N THR A 137 -33.55 6.06 -19.44
CA THR A 137 -33.10 5.58 -20.75
C THR A 137 -34.32 4.99 -21.50
N GLU A 138 -34.93 5.76 -22.40
CA GLU A 138 -35.95 5.24 -23.31
C GLU A 138 -35.34 4.18 -24.23
N VAL A 139 -35.68 2.91 -24.00
CA VAL A 139 -35.36 1.82 -24.93
C VAL A 139 -36.39 1.84 -26.06
N LEU A 140 -36.04 2.47 -27.18
CA LEU A 140 -36.81 2.38 -28.42
C LEU A 140 -36.84 0.92 -28.90
N THR A 141 -37.98 0.25 -28.70
CA THR A 141 -38.23 -1.07 -29.27
C THR A 141 -39.10 -0.92 -30.51
N TYR A 142 -38.63 -1.48 -31.63
CA TYR A 142 -39.44 -1.57 -32.84
C TYR A 142 -40.26 -2.86 -32.78
N PRO A 143 -41.55 -2.84 -33.15
CA PRO A 143 -42.33 -4.06 -33.23
C PRO A 143 -41.76 -4.96 -34.34
N VAL A 144 -41.46 -6.21 -33.99
CA VAL A 144 -41.16 -7.25 -34.98
C VAL A 144 -42.50 -7.76 -35.51
N GLN A 145 -42.75 -7.59 -36.81
CA GLN A 145 -43.92 -8.15 -37.51
C GLN A 145 -43.62 -9.54 -38.04
#